data_AF-A0A0C3SFI0-F1
#
_entry.id   AF-A0A0C3SFI0-F1
#
_cell.length_a   1.000
_cell.length_b   1.000
_cell.length_c   1.000
_cell.angle_alpha   90.00
_cell.angle_beta   90.00
_cell.angle_gamma   90.00
#
_symmetry.space_group_name_H-M   'P 1'
#
loop_
_entity.id
_entity.type
_entity.pdbx_description
1 polymer ?
#
loop_
_entity_poly.entity_id
_entity_poly.type
_entity_poly.pdbx_seq_one_letter_code
_entity_poly.pdbx_strand_id
1 'polypeptide(L)'
;MSLDVEQEDNAPIIVDCDVLEAAKENIQPLAKGRRVTALSAILSTPHAQREGRLAATRNRLRMNVDLALENSRSAATEADSSDAEDDTDPLEAYCQFVSWVVENYPQGHSAESGLLELLEEATRVLKDHQDGKWRDDIRYLKLWVLYASYVEKPAIIYKFCMVNEIGTSHALLYEEFAIALERASRKTHADDTYRIGIARKASPIERLEARYKEFQKRMM
;
A
#
# COMPACT_ATOMS: atom_id res chain seq x y z
N MET A 1 25.04 -15.43 -46.74
CA MET A 1 24.55 -16.53 -45.90
C MET A 1 23.98 -15.86 -44.66
N SER A 2 22.72 -15.46 -44.75
CA SER A 2 21.99 -14.77 -43.70
C SER A 2 21.57 -15.80 -42.66
N LEU A 3 21.90 -15.57 -41.40
CA LEU A 3 21.33 -16.29 -40.27
C LEU A 3 20.21 -15.41 -39.72
N ASP A 4 18.98 -15.75 -40.07
CA ASP A 4 17.79 -15.30 -39.38
C ASP A 4 17.90 -15.77 -37.92
N VAL A 5 18.00 -14.81 -37.01
CA VAL A 5 17.82 -15.05 -35.58
C VAL A 5 16.32 -15.10 -35.35
N GLU A 6 15.82 -16.31 -35.15
CA GLU A 6 14.43 -16.59 -34.82
C GLU A 6 14.02 -15.81 -33.57
N GLN A 7 12.92 -15.06 -33.72
CA GLN A 7 12.21 -14.38 -32.64
C GLN A 7 11.71 -15.44 -31.64
N GLU A 8 12.26 -15.44 -30.42
CA GLU A 8 11.73 -16.26 -29.32
C GLU A 8 10.26 -15.91 -29.04
N ASP A 9 9.45 -16.97 -28.90
CA ASP A 9 8.00 -17.00 -28.72
C ASP A 9 7.47 -15.96 -27.71
N ASN A 10 6.87 -14.89 -28.23
CA ASN A 10 5.95 -14.03 -27.48
C ASN A 10 4.52 -14.62 -27.52
N ALA A 11 4.38 -15.89 -27.14
CA ALA A 11 3.07 -16.50 -26.98
C ALA A 11 2.40 -15.96 -25.70
N PRO A 12 1.10 -15.60 -25.74
CA PRO A 12 0.42 -15.11 -24.55
C PRO A 12 0.41 -16.20 -23.48
N ILE A 13 0.80 -15.86 -22.25
CA ILE A 13 0.74 -16.78 -21.10
C ILE A 13 -0.74 -17.08 -20.83
N ILE A 14 -1.18 -18.29 -21.15
CA ILE A 14 -2.54 -18.77 -20.90
C ILE A 14 -2.61 -19.29 -19.47
N VAL A 15 -3.56 -18.78 -18.70
CA VAL A 15 -3.84 -19.21 -17.33
C VAL A 15 -5.05 -20.13 -17.34
N ASP A 16 -4.92 -21.27 -16.66
CA ASP A 16 -6.03 -22.18 -16.41
C ASP A 16 -7.02 -21.56 -15.42
N CYS A 17 -8.27 -21.35 -15.87
CA CYS A 17 -9.30 -20.72 -15.06
C CYS A 17 -9.76 -21.64 -13.91
N ASP A 18 -9.70 -22.96 -14.10
CA ASP A 18 -10.20 -23.92 -13.10
C ASP A 18 -9.40 -23.82 -11.79
N VAL A 19 -8.09 -23.53 -11.89
CA VAL A 19 -7.21 -23.25 -10.75
C VAL A 19 -7.68 -22.04 -9.95
N LEU A 20 -8.12 -20.98 -10.64
CA LEU A 20 -8.61 -19.76 -10.01
C LEU A 20 -9.99 -19.99 -9.37
N GLU A 21 -10.88 -20.68 -10.07
CA GLU A 21 -12.22 -20.99 -9.58
C GLU A 21 -12.20 -21.84 -8.32
N ALA A 22 -11.28 -22.83 -8.25
CA ALA A 22 -11.10 -23.67 -7.07
C ALA A 22 -10.69 -22.88 -5.81
N ALA A 23 -10.03 -21.73 -5.98
CA ALA A 23 -9.53 -20.91 -4.87
C ALA A 23 -10.29 -19.58 -4.69
N LYS A 24 -11.37 -19.33 -5.43
CA LYS A 24 -12.04 -18.02 -5.48
C LYS A 24 -12.54 -17.51 -4.12
N GLU A 25 -13.01 -18.41 -3.25
CA GLU A 25 -13.49 -18.08 -1.90
C GLU A 25 -12.36 -17.64 -0.95
N ASN A 26 -11.12 -17.92 -1.35
CA ASN A 26 -9.87 -17.69 -0.62
C ASN A 26 -9.02 -16.55 -1.25
N ILE A 27 -9.63 -15.74 -2.11
CA ILE A 27 -8.96 -14.62 -2.76
C ILE A 27 -9.62 -13.33 -2.27
N GLN A 28 -8.88 -12.56 -1.46
CA GLN A 28 -9.31 -11.25 -1.00
C GLN A 28 -9.49 -10.32 -2.21
N PRO A 29 -10.67 -9.70 -2.38
CA PRO A 29 -10.91 -8.71 -3.43
C PRO A 29 -10.04 -7.47 -3.22
N LEU A 30 -9.39 -7.01 -4.30
CA LEU A 30 -8.63 -5.76 -4.30
C LEU A 30 -9.26 -4.80 -5.32
N ALA A 31 -9.38 -3.52 -4.96
CA ALA A 31 -9.98 -2.51 -5.85
C ALA A 31 -9.23 -2.34 -7.18
N LYS A 32 -7.91 -2.63 -7.21
CA LYS A 32 -7.08 -2.62 -8.43
C LYS A 32 -7.03 -3.98 -9.15
N GLY A 33 -7.68 -5.00 -8.61
CA GLY A 33 -7.54 -6.39 -9.06
C GLY A 33 -6.20 -7.02 -8.66
N ARG A 34 -5.95 -8.23 -9.18
CA ARG A 34 -4.71 -9.01 -8.99
C ARG A 34 -4.15 -9.41 -10.35
N ARG A 35 -2.83 -9.58 -10.42
CA ARG A 35 -2.18 -10.13 -11.62
C ARG A 35 -2.51 -11.61 -11.73
N VAL A 36 -3.25 -11.98 -12.77
CA VAL A 36 -3.79 -13.35 -12.97
C VAL A 36 -2.68 -14.39 -13.10
N THR A 37 -1.59 -14.07 -13.81
CA THR A 37 -0.42 -14.95 -13.96
C THR A 37 0.28 -15.21 -12.64
N ALA A 38 0.48 -14.17 -11.81
CA ALA A 38 1.08 -14.31 -10.48
C ALA A 38 0.18 -15.14 -9.56
N LEU A 39 -1.13 -14.88 -9.57
CA LEU A 39 -2.11 -15.61 -8.77
C LEU A 39 -2.15 -17.10 -9.14
N SER A 40 -2.17 -17.43 -10.44
CA SER A 40 -2.13 -18.81 -10.91
C SER A 40 -0.86 -19.54 -10.47
N ALA A 41 0.30 -18.88 -10.58
CA ALA A 41 1.57 -19.46 -10.14
C ALA A 41 1.56 -19.76 -8.63
N ILE A 42 1.00 -18.85 -7.83
CA ILE A 42 0.86 -19.01 -6.38
C ILE A 42 -0.05 -20.19 -6.02
N LEU A 43 -1.18 -20.33 -6.71
CA LEU A 43 -2.18 -21.37 -6.44
C LEU A 43 -1.75 -22.75 -6.94
N SER A 44 -0.97 -22.81 -8.02
CA SER A 44 -0.49 -24.07 -8.61
C SER A 44 0.76 -24.63 -7.90
N THR A 45 1.48 -23.80 -7.14
CA THR A 45 2.71 -24.22 -6.45
C THR A 45 2.38 -24.96 -5.15
N PRO A 46 2.91 -26.18 -4.93
CA PRO A 46 2.72 -26.91 -3.66
C PRO A 46 3.17 -26.10 -2.44
N HIS A 47 2.41 -26.21 -1.34
CA HIS A 47 2.60 -25.40 -0.13
C HIS A 47 4.05 -25.39 0.38
N ALA A 48 4.67 -26.56 0.54
CA ALA A 48 6.03 -26.69 1.07
C ALA A 48 7.10 -25.98 0.21
N GLN A 49 6.97 -26.04 -1.12
CA GLN A 49 7.89 -25.33 -2.03
C GLN A 49 7.64 -23.82 -2.01
N ARG A 50 6.37 -23.42 -1.90
CA ARG A 50 5.97 -22.03 -1.80
C ARG A 50 6.52 -21.38 -0.54
N GLU A 51 6.39 -22.02 0.62
CA GLU A 51 6.87 -21.49 1.90
C GLU A 51 8.37 -21.15 1.88
N GLY A 52 9.21 -22.06 1.38
CA GLY A 52 10.65 -21.83 1.28
C GLY A 52 11.00 -20.63 0.39
N ARG A 53 10.36 -20.51 -0.77
CA ARG A 53 10.56 -19.38 -1.70
C ARG A 53 10.06 -18.06 -1.11
N LEU A 54 8.92 -18.08 -0.44
CA LEU A 54 8.36 -16.90 0.23
C LEU A 54 9.26 -16.45 1.38
N ALA A 55 9.75 -17.37 2.20
CA ALA A 55 10.65 -17.06 3.31
C ALA A 55 11.96 -16.40 2.83
N ALA A 56 12.59 -16.94 1.78
CA ALA A 56 13.82 -16.35 1.23
C ALA A 56 13.58 -14.93 0.70
N THR A 57 12.49 -14.71 -0.04
CA THR A 57 12.16 -13.39 -0.60
C THR A 57 11.79 -12.39 0.49
N ARG A 58 11.04 -12.83 1.51
CA ARG A 58 10.69 -12.05 2.69
C ARG A 58 11.93 -11.60 3.45
N ASN A 59 12.88 -12.50 3.71
CA ASN A 59 14.12 -12.17 4.40
C ASN A 59 14.94 -11.13 3.64
N ARG A 60 15.01 -11.25 2.31
CA ARG A 60 15.65 -10.24 1.46
C ARG A 60 14.96 -8.88 1.56
N LEU A 61 13.63 -8.83 1.43
CA LEU A 61 12.88 -7.57 1.54
C LEU A 61 13.02 -6.93 2.92
N ARG A 62 13.03 -7.73 3.98
CA ARG A 62 13.30 -7.27 5.34
C ARG A 62 14.69 -6.63 5.43
N MET A 63 15.73 -7.32 4.95
CA MET A 63 17.09 -6.80 4.94
C MET A 63 17.21 -5.50 4.15
N ASN A 64 16.50 -5.37 3.02
CA ASN A 64 16.46 -4.13 2.24
C ASN A 64 15.86 -2.95 3.04
N VAL A 65 14.78 -3.19 3.79
CA VAL A 65 14.18 -2.15 4.67
C VAL A 65 15.17 -1.75 5.76
N ASP A 66 15.82 -2.72 6.40
CA ASP A 66 16.76 -2.46 7.50
C ASP A 66 17.97 -1.65 7.01
N LEU A 67 18.56 -2.04 5.87
CA LEU A 67 19.67 -1.31 5.23
C LEU A 67 19.25 0.09 4.78
N ALA A 68 18.07 0.24 4.16
CA ALA A 68 17.56 1.55 3.75
C ALA A 68 17.43 2.49 4.96
N LEU A 69 16.86 2.00 6.07
CA LEU A 69 16.73 2.78 7.30
C LEU A 69 18.10 3.15 7.89
N GLU A 70 19.07 2.25 7.90
CA GLU A 70 20.42 2.51 8.40
C GLU A 70 21.16 3.54 7.54
N ASN A 71 21.22 3.34 6.22
CA ASN A 71 21.86 4.25 5.28
C ASN A 71 21.26 5.65 5.37
N SER A 72 19.94 5.74 5.43
CA SER A 72 19.23 7.02 5.52
C SER A 72 19.47 7.78 6.83
N ARG A 73 19.84 7.09 7.93
CA ARG A 73 20.28 7.74 9.19
C ARG A 73 21.72 8.22 9.11
N SER A 74 22.60 7.41 8.52
CA SER A 74 24.02 7.73 8.36
C SER A 74 24.24 8.90 7.39
N ALA A 75 23.47 8.95 6.29
CA ALA A 75 23.49 10.06 5.33
C ALA A 75 23.11 11.42 5.93
N ALA A 76 22.32 11.44 7.03
CA ALA A 76 22.03 12.67 7.75
C ALA A 76 23.23 13.20 8.57
N THR A 77 24.26 12.37 8.79
CA THR A 77 25.44 12.69 9.61
C THR A 77 26.66 13.06 8.76
N GLU A 78 26.84 12.44 7.59
CA GLU A 78 28.00 12.66 6.72
C GLU A 78 27.60 13.43 5.46
N ALA A 79 27.78 14.76 5.49
CA ALA A 79 27.29 15.68 4.48
C ALA A 79 28.06 15.69 3.13
N ASP A 80 28.97 14.74 2.87
CA ASP A 80 29.92 14.88 1.75
C ASP A 80 30.53 13.58 1.18
N SER A 81 29.74 12.51 1.02
CA SER A 81 30.19 11.35 0.22
C SER A 81 29.26 11.12 -0.98
N SER A 82 29.82 11.29 -2.17
CA SER A 82 29.14 11.27 -3.48
C SER A 82 29.08 9.88 -4.12
N ASP A 83 29.37 8.81 -3.36
CA ASP A 83 29.39 7.42 -3.83
C ASP A 83 28.13 6.64 -3.40
N ALA A 84 26.95 7.26 -3.52
CA ALA A 84 25.67 6.67 -3.11
C ALA A 84 24.92 6.05 -4.32
N GLU A 85 25.46 4.96 -4.88
CA GLU A 85 24.83 4.28 -6.03
C GLU A 85 23.73 3.26 -5.66
N ASP A 86 23.45 3.02 -4.37
CA ASP A 86 22.40 2.07 -3.96
C ASP A 86 21.57 2.56 -2.74
N ASP A 87 21.20 3.83 -2.76
CA ASP A 87 20.47 4.50 -1.68
C ASP A 87 18.94 4.31 -1.84
N THR A 88 18.47 3.09 -1.59
CA THR A 88 17.03 2.79 -1.64
C THR A 88 16.30 3.57 -0.54
N ASP A 89 15.38 4.46 -0.94
CA ASP A 89 14.49 5.21 -0.04
C ASP A 89 13.72 4.27 0.92
N PRO A 90 13.79 4.45 2.25
CA PRO A 90 13.08 3.59 3.21
C PRO A 90 11.59 3.43 2.92
N LEU A 91 10.90 4.50 2.50
CA LEU A 91 9.49 4.42 2.15
C LEU A 91 9.26 3.49 0.95
N GLU A 92 10.14 3.54 -0.05
CA GLU A 92 10.08 2.66 -1.21
C GLU A 92 10.33 1.21 -0.81
N ALA A 93 11.33 0.94 0.04
CA ALA A 93 11.60 -0.41 0.55
C ALA A 93 10.38 -1.00 1.26
N TYR A 94 9.72 -0.22 2.15
CA TYR A 94 8.47 -0.66 2.79
C TYR A 94 7.34 -0.87 1.79
N CYS A 95 7.18 0.02 0.81
CA CYS A 95 6.13 -0.09 -0.21
C CYS A 95 6.30 -1.36 -1.07
N GLN A 96 7.53 -1.69 -1.46
CA GLN A 96 7.86 -2.92 -2.18
C GLN A 96 7.57 -4.14 -1.33
N PHE A 97 7.94 -4.12 -0.05
CA PHE A 97 7.68 -5.22 0.85
C PHE A 97 6.18 -5.46 1.05
N VAL A 98 5.41 -4.41 1.34
CA VAL A 98 3.95 -4.49 1.49
C VAL A 98 3.29 -4.97 0.20
N SER A 99 3.68 -4.44 -0.96
CA SER A 99 3.14 -4.87 -2.26
C SER A 99 3.40 -6.35 -2.49
N TRP A 100 4.62 -6.82 -2.20
CA TRP A 100 4.97 -8.23 -2.33
C TRP A 100 4.12 -9.11 -1.41
N VAL A 101 3.89 -8.71 -0.15
CA VAL A 101 3.02 -9.47 0.77
C VAL A 101 1.58 -9.54 0.22
N VAL A 102 1.00 -8.41 -0.20
CA VAL A 102 -0.38 -8.38 -0.73
C VAL A 102 -0.53 -9.26 -1.98
N GLU A 103 0.48 -9.30 -2.85
CA GLU A 103 0.47 -10.12 -4.06
C GLU A 103 0.64 -11.62 -3.75
N ASN A 104 1.51 -11.98 -2.80
CA ASN A 104 1.90 -13.37 -2.53
C ASN A 104 1.02 -14.08 -1.49
N TYR A 105 0.18 -13.34 -0.77
CA TYR A 105 -0.80 -13.85 0.18
C TYR A 105 -2.22 -13.47 -0.31
N PRO A 106 -2.83 -14.27 -1.20
CA PRO A 106 -4.12 -13.94 -1.81
C PRO A 106 -5.27 -13.85 -0.79
N GLN A 107 -5.13 -14.56 0.32
CA GLN A 107 -6.03 -14.56 1.47
C GLN A 107 -6.06 -13.20 2.20
N GLY A 108 -5.06 -12.35 1.99
CA GLY A 108 -4.91 -11.08 2.69
C GLY A 108 -4.16 -11.22 4.02
N HIS A 109 -4.65 -10.49 5.04
CA HIS A 109 -4.06 -10.50 6.37
C HIS A 109 -4.30 -11.82 7.11
N SER A 110 -3.20 -12.47 7.48
CA SER A 110 -3.11 -13.64 8.35
C SER A 110 -1.81 -13.60 9.15
N ALA A 111 -1.68 -14.46 10.18
CA ALA A 111 -0.44 -14.64 10.93
C ALA A 111 0.76 -14.99 10.02
N GLU A 112 0.54 -15.78 8.97
CA GLU A 112 1.56 -16.13 7.99
C GLU A 112 1.96 -14.93 7.12
N SER A 113 0.99 -14.10 6.71
CA SER A 113 1.25 -12.93 5.86
C SER A 113 2.07 -11.85 6.58
N GLY A 114 1.94 -11.73 7.91
CA GLY A 114 2.53 -10.65 8.74
C GLY A 114 2.20 -9.24 8.25
N LEU A 115 1.14 -9.06 7.46
CA LEU A 115 0.86 -7.81 6.75
C LEU A 115 0.51 -6.68 7.71
N LEU A 116 -0.26 -6.97 8.76
CA LEU A 116 -0.72 -5.95 9.70
C LEU A 116 0.45 -5.41 10.53
N GLU A 117 1.30 -6.30 11.02
CA GLU A 117 2.51 -5.98 11.78
C GLU A 117 3.47 -5.15 10.93
N LEU A 118 3.65 -5.51 9.66
CA LEU A 118 4.48 -4.75 8.72
C LEU A 118 3.92 -3.35 8.46
N LEU A 119 2.60 -3.21 8.32
CA LEU A 119 1.96 -1.91 8.12
C LEU A 119 2.03 -1.03 9.37
N GLU A 120 1.81 -1.59 10.55
CA GLU A 120 1.96 -0.88 11.82
C GLU A 120 3.41 -0.42 12.01
N GLU A 121 4.37 -1.28 11.71
CA GLU A 121 5.79 -0.95 11.75
C GLU A 121 6.13 0.19 10.79
N ALA A 122 5.76 0.08 9.51
CA ALA A 122 6.06 1.09 8.49
C ALA A 122 5.45 2.45 8.84
N THR A 123 4.19 2.47 9.25
CA THR A 123 3.47 3.70 9.64
C THR A 123 4.01 4.33 10.92
N ARG A 124 4.54 3.54 11.85
CA ARG A 124 5.15 4.06 13.09
C ARG A 124 6.57 4.54 12.87
N VAL A 125 7.41 3.75 12.19
CA VAL A 125 8.84 4.04 11.99
C VAL A 125 9.04 5.25 11.10
N LEU A 126 8.30 5.36 9.99
CA LEU A 126 8.49 6.44 9.02
C LEU A 126 7.91 7.80 9.45
N LYS A 127 6.99 7.83 10.44
CA LYS A 127 6.26 9.05 10.84
C LYS A 127 7.16 10.22 11.24
N ASP A 128 8.17 9.93 12.07
CA ASP A 128 9.08 10.93 12.65
C ASP A 128 10.53 10.74 12.15
N HIS A 129 10.73 9.82 11.21
CA HIS A 129 12.03 9.58 10.60
C HIS A 129 12.40 10.74 9.67
N GLN A 130 13.66 11.21 9.74
CA GLN A 130 14.14 12.40 9.01
C GLN A 130 13.16 13.57 9.12
N ASP A 131 12.77 13.91 10.36
CA ASP A 131 11.85 15.00 10.68
C ASP A 131 10.50 14.94 9.94
N GLY A 132 10.03 13.72 9.64
CA GLY A 132 8.76 13.51 8.95
C GLY A 132 8.81 13.78 7.44
N LYS A 133 9.97 13.53 6.80
CA LYS A 133 10.20 13.66 5.35
C LYS A 133 9.03 13.18 4.48
N TRP A 134 8.40 12.07 4.84
CA TRP A 134 7.34 11.46 4.02
C TRP A 134 5.92 11.81 4.45
N ARG A 135 5.71 12.72 5.42
CA ARG A 135 4.38 13.07 5.92
C ARG A 135 3.42 13.46 4.80
N ASP A 136 3.91 14.13 3.75
CA ASP A 136 3.11 14.54 2.61
C ASP A 136 3.29 13.66 1.35
N ASP A 137 3.96 12.50 1.46
CA ASP A 137 4.10 11.56 0.34
C ASP A 137 2.83 10.69 0.22
N ILE A 138 2.25 10.64 -0.99
CA ILE A 138 1.05 9.83 -1.28
C ILE A 138 1.28 8.33 -1.09
N ARG A 139 2.50 7.82 -1.28
CA ARG A 139 2.85 6.41 -1.03
C ARG A 139 2.72 6.11 0.46
N TYR A 140 3.19 7.01 1.31
CA TYR A 140 3.08 6.88 2.75
C TYR A 140 1.62 6.95 3.24
N LEU A 141 0.83 7.89 2.71
CA LEU A 141 -0.61 7.94 2.99
C LEU A 141 -1.33 6.64 2.58
N LYS A 142 -0.94 6.02 1.46
CA LYS A 142 -1.51 4.73 1.04
C LYS A 142 -1.20 3.59 2.02
N LEU A 143 -0.04 3.59 2.66
CA LEU A 143 0.26 2.64 3.74
C LEU A 143 -0.69 2.84 4.93
N TRP A 144 -0.95 4.08 5.34
CA TRP A 144 -1.92 4.41 6.38
C TRP A 144 -3.36 4.00 6.02
N VAL A 145 -3.79 4.25 4.78
CA VAL A 145 -5.11 3.83 4.29
C VAL A 145 -5.23 2.32 4.31
N LEU A 146 -4.21 1.60 3.85
CA LEU A 146 -4.20 0.14 3.86
C LEU A 146 -4.20 -0.40 5.29
N TYR A 147 -3.41 0.19 6.20
CA TYR A 147 -3.44 -0.14 7.62
C TYR A 147 -4.83 0.04 8.23
N ALA A 148 -5.47 1.20 7.99
CA ALA A 148 -6.81 1.50 8.48
C ALA A 148 -7.86 0.47 8.01
N SER A 149 -7.70 -0.11 6.81
CA SER A 149 -8.63 -1.12 6.28
C SER A 149 -8.66 -2.43 7.08
N TYR A 150 -7.62 -2.70 7.89
CA TYR A 150 -7.53 -3.90 8.74
C TYR A 150 -7.88 -3.63 10.21
N VAL A 151 -8.11 -2.37 10.59
CA VAL A 151 -8.42 -1.99 11.98
C VAL A 151 -9.93 -1.87 12.16
N GLU A 152 -10.45 -2.28 13.33
CA GLU A 152 -11.89 -2.25 13.65
C GLU A 152 -12.49 -0.83 13.54
N LYS A 153 -11.74 0.20 13.95
CA LYS A 153 -12.18 1.60 14.00
C LYS A 153 -11.28 2.50 13.14
N PRO A 154 -11.40 2.45 11.79
CA PRO A 154 -10.53 3.18 10.86
C PRO A 154 -10.55 4.70 11.07
N ALA A 155 -11.68 5.26 11.53
CA ALA A 155 -11.81 6.68 11.84
C ALA A 155 -10.78 7.18 12.88
N ILE A 156 -10.30 6.32 13.79
CA ILE A 156 -9.25 6.67 14.76
C ILE A 156 -7.91 6.87 14.03
N ILE A 157 -7.60 6.01 13.06
CA ILE A 157 -6.37 6.08 12.26
C ILE A 157 -6.33 7.36 11.43
N TYR A 158 -7.43 7.70 10.74
CA TYR A 158 -7.48 8.93 9.95
C TYR A 158 -7.46 10.19 10.82
N LYS A 159 -8.11 10.17 12.00
CA LYS A 159 -7.98 11.25 12.97
C LYS A 159 -6.52 11.42 13.42
N PHE A 160 -5.80 10.32 13.67
CA PHE A 160 -4.38 10.37 13.97
C PHE A 160 -3.57 10.99 12.83
N CYS A 161 -3.83 10.60 11.59
CA CYS A 161 -3.18 11.20 10.41
C CYS A 161 -3.42 12.72 10.34
N MET A 162 -4.67 13.16 10.54
CA MET A 162 -5.05 14.58 10.56
C MET A 162 -4.31 15.39 11.63
N VAL A 163 -4.18 14.86 12.84
CA VAL A 163 -3.50 15.53 13.96
C VAL A 163 -1.99 15.62 13.74
N ASN A 164 -1.40 14.62 13.07
CA ASN A 164 0.05 14.56 12.79
C ASN A 164 0.42 15.12 11.40
N GLU A 165 -0.52 15.81 10.74
CA GLU A 165 -0.35 16.40 9.41
C GLU A 165 0.07 15.41 8.32
N ILE A 166 -0.28 14.13 8.47
CA ILE A 166 0.05 13.08 7.51
C ILE A 166 -0.96 13.10 6.37
N GLY A 167 -0.48 13.35 5.15
CA GLY A 167 -1.23 13.26 3.91
C GLY A 167 -2.31 14.32 3.75
N THR A 168 -2.20 15.42 4.50
CA THR A 168 -3.26 16.45 4.56
C THR A 168 -3.37 17.31 3.30
N SER A 169 -2.38 17.26 2.41
CA SER A 169 -2.51 17.85 1.07
C SER A 169 -3.25 16.94 0.08
N HIS A 170 -3.58 15.69 0.44
CA HIS A 170 -4.15 14.70 -0.49
C HIS A 170 -5.64 14.47 -0.24
N ALA A 171 -6.44 14.57 -1.30
CA ALA A 171 -7.88 14.31 -1.27
C ALA A 171 -8.21 12.91 -0.73
N LEU A 172 -7.33 11.93 -0.98
CA LEU A 172 -7.45 10.55 -0.51
C LEU A 172 -7.70 10.45 1.00
N LEU A 173 -7.03 11.27 1.81
CA LEU A 173 -7.19 11.23 3.27
C LEU A 173 -8.63 11.60 3.67
N TYR A 174 -9.15 12.68 3.08
CA TYR A 174 -10.48 13.20 3.38
C TYR A 174 -11.59 12.27 2.88
N GLU A 175 -11.41 11.71 1.68
CA GLU A 175 -12.34 10.71 1.12
C GLU A 175 -12.47 9.49 2.04
N GLU A 176 -11.35 8.85 2.38
CA GLU A 176 -11.37 7.63 3.20
C GLU A 176 -11.85 7.91 4.64
N PHE A 177 -11.48 9.06 5.20
CA PHE A 177 -11.93 9.44 6.53
C PHE A 177 -13.44 9.70 6.57
N ALA A 178 -13.98 10.44 5.59
CA ALA A 178 -15.41 10.67 5.50
C ALA A 178 -16.20 9.36 5.30
N ILE A 179 -15.70 8.44 4.47
CA ILE A 179 -16.30 7.09 4.29
C ILE A 179 -16.31 6.30 5.60
N ALA A 180 -15.20 6.32 6.35
CA ALA A 180 -15.11 5.66 7.65
C ALA A 180 -16.11 6.24 8.68
N LEU A 181 -16.30 7.57 8.67
CA LEU A 181 -17.28 8.25 9.52
C LEU A 181 -18.72 7.97 9.09
N GLU A 182 -19.01 7.95 7.78
CA GLU A 182 -20.31 7.60 7.22
C GLU A 182 -20.72 6.18 7.65
N ARG A 183 -19.82 5.20 7.52
CA ARG A 183 -20.03 3.81 7.99
C ARG A 183 -20.27 3.73 9.50
N ALA A 184 -19.63 4.61 10.27
CA ALA A 184 -19.85 4.73 11.71
C ALA A 184 -21.10 5.57 12.09
N SER A 185 -21.97 5.88 11.13
CA SER A 185 -23.17 6.74 11.31
C SER A 185 -22.88 8.16 11.83
N ARG A 186 -21.66 8.65 11.67
CA ARG A 186 -21.22 10.00 12.09
C ARG A 186 -21.28 10.99 10.92
N LYS A 187 -22.49 11.16 10.36
CA LYS A 187 -22.73 11.92 9.12
C LYS A 187 -22.27 13.38 9.21
N THR A 188 -22.50 14.05 10.34
CA THR A 188 -22.06 15.44 10.56
C THR A 188 -20.55 15.57 10.48
N HIS A 189 -19.81 14.67 11.12
CA HIS A 189 -18.35 14.66 11.05
C HIS A 189 -17.82 14.29 9.67
N ALA A 190 -18.54 13.44 8.91
CA ALA A 190 -18.19 13.14 7.52
C ALA A 190 -18.34 14.39 6.64
N ASP A 191 -19.42 15.18 6.80
CA ASP A 191 -19.62 16.46 6.13
C ASP A 191 -18.49 17.45 6.45
N ASP A 192 -18.18 17.63 7.74
CA ASP A 192 -17.08 18.50 8.19
C ASP A 192 -15.75 18.09 7.57
N THR A 193 -15.49 16.78 7.48
CA THR A 193 -14.24 16.23 6.90
C THR A 193 -14.07 16.62 5.44
N TYR A 194 -15.12 16.49 4.62
CA TYR A 194 -15.09 16.95 3.23
C TYR A 194 -14.84 18.45 3.13
N ARG A 195 -15.53 19.25 3.96
CA ARG A 195 -15.38 20.71 3.95
C ARG A 195 -13.97 21.15 4.35
N ILE A 196 -13.36 20.48 5.33
CA ILE A 196 -11.96 20.74 5.72
C ILE A 196 -11.00 20.43 4.56
N GLY A 197 -11.17 19.29 3.89
CA GLY A 197 -10.30 18.93 2.76
C GLY A 197 -10.43 19.89 1.58
N ILE A 198 -11.64 20.35 1.27
CA ILE A 198 -11.90 21.36 0.23
C ILE A 198 -11.28 22.70 0.62
N ALA A 199 -11.45 23.14 1.88
CA ALA A 199 -10.85 24.38 2.37
C ALA A 199 -9.31 24.34 2.31
N ARG A 200 -8.71 23.17 2.52
CA ARG A 200 -7.26 22.93 2.37
C ARG A 200 -6.80 22.75 0.93
N LYS A 201 -7.71 22.74 -0.04
CA LYS A 201 -7.44 22.49 -1.47
C LYS A 201 -6.68 21.18 -1.69
N ALA A 202 -7.08 20.13 -0.98
CA ALA A 202 -6.42 18.83 -1.06
C ALA A 202 -6.50 18.26 -2.49
N SER A 203 -5.37 17.80 -3.02
CA SER A 203 -5.21 17.37 -4.41
C SER A 203 -5.54 15.88 -4.60
N PRO A 204 -6.25 15.49 -5.68
CA PRO A 204 -6.92 16.36 -6.66
C PRO A 204 -8.25 16.90 -6.12
N ILE A 205 -8.41 18.24 -6.08
CA ILE A 205 -9.56 18.91 -5.46
C ILE A 205 -10.88 18.58 -6.16
N GLU A 206 -10.88 18.50 -7.48
CA GLU A 206 -12.06 18.20 -8.30
C GLU A 206 -12.66 16.85 -7.91
N ARG A 207 -11.80 15.87 -7.61
CA ARG A 207 -12.22 14.54 -7.16
C ARG A 207 -12.86 14.62 -5.78
N LEU A 208 -12.30 15.40 -4.88
CA LEU A 208 -12.84 15.59 -3.52
C LEU A 208 -14.22 16.26 -3.57
N GLU A 209 -14.38 17.29 -4.39
CA GLU A 209 -15.67 17.98 -4.59
C GLU A 209 -16.73 17.06 -5.21
N ALA A 210 -16.35 16.24 -6.21
CA ALA A 210 -17.24 15.25 -6.80
C ALA A 210 -17.72 14.24 -5.75
N ARG A 211 -16.79 13.72 -4.92
CA ARG A 211 -17.10 12.78 -3.84
C ARG A 211 -17.98 13.40 -2.76
N TYR A 212 -17.76 14.68 -2.45
CA TYR A 212 -18.62 15.39 -1.50
C TYR A 212 -20.04 15.54 -2.02
N LYS A 213 -20.24 15.87 -3.31
CA LYS A 213 -21.57 15.93 -3.92
C LYS A 213 -22.27 14.57 -3.89
N GLU A 214 -21.55 13.48 -4.14
CA GLU A 214 -22.10 12.13 -4.02
C GLU A 214 -22.52 11.80 -2.58
N PHE A 215 -21.71 12.17 -1.59
CA PHE A 215 -22.05 12.04 -0.19
C PHE A 215 -23.33 12.81 0.15
N GLN A 216 -23.44 14.08 -0.25
CA GLN A 216 -24.62 14.91 0.00
C GLN A 216 -25.91 14.29 -0.58
N LYS A 217 -25.83 13.69 -1.78
CA LYS A 217 -26.96 12.97 -2.37
C LYS A 217 -27.41 11.75 -1.55
N ARG A 218 -26.48 11.05 -0.88
CA ARG A 218 -26.81 9.93 0.02
C ARG A 218 -27.41 10.39 1.36
N MET A 219 -27.19 11.65 1.74
CA MET A 219 -27.65 12.21 3.01
C MET A 219 -29.02 12.90 2.92
N MET A 220 -29.51 13.17 1.71
CA MET A 220 -30.92 13.54 1.47
C MET A 220 -31.84 12.34 1.67
#